data_AF-A0A0G1TAJ1-F1
#
_entry.id   AF-A0A0G1TAJ1-F1
#
_cell.length_a   1.000
_cell.length_b   1.000
_cell.length_c   1.000
_cell.angle_alpha   90.00
_cell.angle_beta   90.00
_cell.angle_gamma   90.00
#
_symmetry.space_group_name_H-M   'P 1'
#
loop_
_entity.id
_entity.type
_entity.pdbx_description
1 polymer ?
#
loop_
_entity_poly.entity_id
_entity_poly.type
_entity_poly.pdbx_seq_one_letter_code
_entity_poly.pdbx_strand_id
1 'polypeptide(L)'
;KDKKADKEEVREGVVEYEINKKRTIILLDGIKNTNANLWLLDDLLETAWLRPVFPNPIREIDTWYKPWILRKKITEKEAMKRAVAYARKQLGEPYDIATNKWNESKWYCSLLIYKSYSRTVTGMYLETYGRSYDYKAGPMVTPEDLVNSPRSRVYFTWKKET
;
A
#
# COMPACT_ATOMS: atom_id res chain seq x y z
N LYS A 1 -36.01 -11.03 29.95
CA LYS A 1 -35.44 -11.92 28.93
C LYS A 1 -35.60 -11.20 27.61
N ASP A 2 -34.50 -10.77 27.00
CA ASP A 2 -34.33 -10.60 25.55
C ASP A 2 -32.84 -10.29 25.31
N LYS A 3 -32.07 -11.38 25.12
CA LYS A 3 -30.71 -11.31 24.63
C LYS A 3 -30.81 -11.09 23.12
N LYS A 4 -30.70 -9.85 22.66
CA LYS A 4 -30.37 -9.60 21.25
C LYS A 4 -28.94 -10.06 21.03
N ALA A 5 -28.82 -11.19 20.34
CA ALA A 5 -27.56 -11.67 19.82
C ALA A 5 -27.08 -10.65 18.79
N ASP A 6 -26.08 -9.85 19.17
CA ASP A 6 -25.25 -9.11 18.21
C ASP A 6 -24.56 -10.15 17.35
N LYS A 7 -25.03 -10.26 16.11
CA LYS A 7 -24.33 -11.01 15.07
C LYS A 7 -23.09 -10.20 14.72
N GLU A 8 -21.92 -10.67 15.16
CA GLU A 8 -20.63 -10.21 14.64
C GLU A 8 -20.63 -10.41 13.12
N GLU A 9 -20.75 -9.30 12.39
CA GLU A 9 -20.55 -9.27 10.95
C GLU A 9 -19.03 -9.36 10.69
N VAL A 10 -18.51 -10.59 10.62
CA VAL A 10 -17.10 -10.84 10.29
C VAL A 10 -16.84 -10.39 8.85
N ARG A 11 -16.40 -9.13 8.69
CA ARG A 11 -15.87 -8.62 7.42
C ARG A 11 -14.42 -9.03 7.30
N GLU A 12 -14.16 -10.14 6.62
CA GLU A 12 -12.80 -10.56 6.25
C GLU A 12 -12.04 -9.38 5.61
N GLY A 13 -11.01 -8.88 6.30
CA GLY A 13 -10.00 -7.99 5.72
C GLY A 13 -9.98 -6.55 6.22
N VAL A 14 -10.87 -6.15 7.12
CA VAL A 14 -10.70 -4.91 7.88
C VAL A 14 -10.24 -5.30 9.27
N VAL A 15 -8.93 -5.27 9.53
CA VAL A 15 -8.48 -5.17 10.92
C VAL A 15 -9.06 -3.84 11.39
N GLU A 16 -10.06 -3.87 12.27
CA GLU A 16 -10.49 -2.68 12.98
C GLU A 16 -9.28 -2.22 13.80
N TYR A 17 -8.53 -1.29 13.23
CA TYR A 17 -7.48 -0.62 13.97
C TYR A 17 -8.20 0.25 14.99
N GLU A 18 -8.11 -0.08 16.28
CA GLU A 18 -8.44 0.87 17.35
C GLU A 18 -7.47 2.06 17.27
N ILE A 19 -7.78 3.03 16.41
CA ILE A 19 -6.91 4.18 16.07
C ILE A 19 -6.50 4.95 17.33
N ASN A 20 -7.40 4.99 18.32
CA ASN A 20 -7.25 5.77 19.55
C ASN A 20 -6.39 5.06 20.63
N LYS A 21 -5.98 3.81 20.42
CA LYS A 21 -5.23 3.08 21.45
C LYS A 21 -3.73 3.28 21.25
N LYS A 22 -3.08 3.88 22.25
CA LYS A 22 -1.61 4.03 22.28
C LYS A 22 -0.95 2.64 22.21
N ARG A 23 -0.17 2.38 21.17
CA ARG A 23 0.59 1.13 21.03
C ARG A 23 2.05 1.37 21.38
N THR A 24 2.66 0.35 21.98
CA THR A 24 4.11 0.26 22.14
C THR A 24 4.56 -0.91 21.29
N ILE A 25 5.44 -0.66 20.31
CA ILE A 25 6.04 -1.74 19.52
C ILE A 25 7.35 -2.14 20.20
N ILE A 26 7.57 -3.43 20.39
CA ILE A 26 8.87 -3.95 20.83
C ILE A 26 9.65 -4.27 19.56
N LEU A 27 10.77 -3.57 19.35
CA LEU A 27 11.67 -3.78 18.23
C LEU A 27 12.47 -5.09 18.43
N LEU A 28 13.10 -5.60 17.37
CA LEU A 28 13.82 -6.88 17.39
C LEU A 28 15.02 -6.90 18.37
N ASP A 29 15.53 -5.73 18.74
CA ASP A 29 16.57 -5.50 19.74
C ASP A 29 16.02 -5.37 21.17
N GLY A 30 14.71 -5.55 21.37
CA GLY A 30 14.03 -5.42 22.65
C GLY A 30 13.70 -3.97 23.04
N ILE A 31 14.07 -2.98 22.22
CA ILE A 31 13.77 -1.58 22.49
C ILE A 31 12.27 -1.33 22.30
N LYS A 32 11.65 -0.70 23.31
CA LYS A 32 10.25 -0.28 23.26
C LYS A 32 10.16 1.02 22.48
N ASN A 33 9.56 0.99 21.29
CA ASN A 33 9.17 2.17 20.55
C ASN A 33 7.80 2.67 21.04
N THR A 34 7.82 3.74 21.84
CA THR A 34 6.62 4.42 22.36
C THR A 34 6.00 5.41 21.36
N ASN A 35 6.68 5.70 20.23
CA ASN A 35 6.23 6.53 19.12
C ASN A 35 5.62 5.71 17.98
N ALA A 36 5.20 4.47 18.25
CA ALA A 36 4.61 3.57 17.27
C ALA A 36 3.33 4.11 16.61
N ASN A 37 2.64 5.03 17.29
CA ASN A 37 1.46 5.70 16.78
C ASN A 37 1.80 7.12 16.35
N LEU A 38 2.44 7.26 15.19
CA LEU A 38 2.74 8.56 14.58
C LEU A 38 1.49 9.44 14.44
N TRP A 39 0.31 8.82 14.33
CA TRP A 39 -1.00 9.49 14.27
C TRP A 39 -1.56 9.99 15.61
N LEU A 40 -0.86 9.74 16.72
CA LEU A 40 -1.18 10.31 18.03
C LEU A 40 -0.18 11.39 18.45
N LEU A 41 0.71 11.82 17.55
CA LEU A 41 1.60 12.94 17.82
C LEU A 41 0.79 14.25 17.86
N ASP A 42 1.13 15.14 18.79
CA ASP A 42 0.32 16.32 19.07
C ASP A 42 0.29 17.34 17.91
N ASP A 43 1.29 17.30 17.05
CA ASP A 43 1.49 18.12 15.87
C ASP A 43 0.85 17.55 14.60
N LEU A 44 0.30 16.33 14.63
CA LEU A 44 -0.36 15.76 13.45
C LEU A 44 -1.78 16.31 13.29
N LEU A 45 -1.93 17.21 12.32
CA LEU A 45 -3.21 17.88 12.02
C LEU A 45 -4.15 17.01 11.18
N GLU A 46 -3.61 16.22 10.24
CA GLU A 46 -4.39 15.43 9.30
C GLU A 46 -3.66 14.14 8.91
N THR A 47 -4.42 13.06 8.74
CA THR A 47 -3.97 11.79 8.16
C THR A 47 -4.90 11.42 7.01
N ALA A 48 -4.33 11.16 5.83
CA ALA A 48 -5.07 10.68 4.68
C ALA A 48 -4.69 9.24 4.35
N TRP A 49 -5.69 8.37 4.29
CA TRP A 49 -5.57 7.01 3.79
C TRP A 49 -5.84 7.01 2.30
N LEU A 50 -4.88 6.50 1.53
CA LEU A 50 -4.99 6.38 0.09
C LEU A 50 -5.47 4.97 -0.29
N ARG A 51 -6.24 4.90 -1.37
CA ARG A 51 -6.55 3.65 -2.07
C ARG A 51 -5.99 3.66 -3.49
N PRO A 52 -5.55 2.51 -4.02
CA PRO A 52 -5.19 2.38 -5.42
C PRO A 52 -6.43 2.53 -6.32
N VAL A 53 -6.23 3.11 -7.50
CA VAL A 53 -7.22 3.22 -8.57
C VAL A 53 -6.79 2.33 -9.74
N PHE A 54 -7.42 1.16 -9.82
CA PHE A 54 -7.08 0.17 -10.84
C PHE A 54 -7.57 0.55 -12.23
N PRO A 55 -6.87 0.12 -13.31
CA PRO A 55 -7.38 0.26 -14.67
C PRO A 55 -8.61 -0.64 -14.85
N ASN A 56 -9.60 -0.17 -15.61
CA ASN A 56 -10.74 -1.00 -15.99
C ASN A 56 -10.74 -1.20 -17.52
N PRO A 57 -10.53 -2.42 -18.05
CA PRO A 57 -10.30 -3.67 -17.33
C PRO A 57 -8.84 -3.82 -16.82
N ILE A 58 -8.66 -4.50 -15.68
CA ILE A 58 -7.34 -5.00 -15.25
C ILE A 58 -7.04 -6.26 -16.02
N ARG A 59 -5.82 -6.38 -16.57
CA ARG A 59 -5.41 -7.56 -17.33
C ARG A 59 -4.07 -8.09 -16.84
N GLU A 60 -4.03 -9.40 -16.67
CA GLU A 60 -2.87 -10.16 -16.21
C GLU A 60 -1.72 -10.11 -17.21
N ILE A 61 -0.48 -10.13 -16.74
CA ILE A 61 0.70 -10.29 -17.59
C ILE A 61 1.18 -11.73 -17.45
N ASP A 62 0.51 -12.62 -18.17
CA ASP A 62 0.87 -14.02 -18.28
C ASP A 62 2.14 -14.19 -19.13
N THR A 63 2.23 -13.44 -20.23
CA THR A 63 3.34 -13.51 -21.19
C THR A 63 3.59 -12.13 -21.82
N TRP A 64 4.85 -11.78 -22.06
CA TRP A 64 5.21 -10.46 -22.60
C TRP A 64 4.82 -10.30 -24.08
N TYR A 65 4.80 -11.39 -24.84
CA TYR A 65 4.47 -11.42 -26.27
C TYR A 65 2.97 -11.44 -26.56
N LYS A 66 2.10 -11.71 -25.58
CA LYS A 66 0.65 -11.68 -25.77
C LYS A 66 0.13 -10.24 -25.75
N PRO A 67 -0.60 -9.80 -26.80
CA PRO A 67 -1.21 -8.47 -26.86
C PRO A 67 -2.11 -8.19 -25.65
N TRP A 68 -2.11 -6.95 -25.15
CA TRP A 68 -2.86 -6.56 -23.94
C TRP A 68 -4.33 -6.93 -24.02
N ILE A 69 -4.99 -6.74 -25.17
CA ILE A 69 -6.43 -6.99 -25.33
C ILE A 69 -6.81 -8.47 -25.17
N LEU A 70 -5.87 -9.38 -25.42
CA LEU A 70 -6.05 -10.83 -25.32
C LEU A 70 -5.73 -11.39 -23.93
N ARG A 71 -5.12 -10.58 -23.06
CA ARG A 71 -4.75 -11.01 -21.71
C ARG A 71 -5.97 -11.22 -20.83
N LYS A 72 -5.87 -12.19 -19.92
CA LYS A 72 -6.94 -12.56 -18.99
C LYS A 72 -7.32 -11.36 -18.13
N LYS A 73 -8.62 -11.07 -18.04
CA LYS A 73 -9.14 -10.04 -17.15
C LYS A 73 -9.08 -10.54 -15.70
N ILE A 74 -8.64 -9.69 -14.78
CA ILE A 74 -8.66 -9.96 -13.34
C ILE A 74 -9.51 -8.90 -12.62
N THR A 75 -10.02 -9.26 -11.45
CA THR A 75 -10.81 -8.35 -10.62
C THR A 75 -9.91 -7.49 -9.73
N GLU A 76 -10.41 -6.35 -9.26
CA GLU A 76 -9.72 -5.52 -8.27
C GLU A 76 -9.38 -6.31 -7.00
N LYS A 77 -10.31 -7.15 -6.53
CA LYS A 77 -10.10 -8.01 -5.36
C LYS A 77 -8.91 -8.95 -5.54
N GLU A 78 -8.77 -9.56 -6.71
CA GLU A 78 -7.64 -10.45 -7.02
C GLU A 78 -6.33 -9.66 -7.10
N ALA A 79 -6.34 -8.47 -7.71
CA ALA A 79 -5.17 -7.59 -7.75
C ALA A 79 -4.71 -7.16 -6.34
N MET A 80 -5.64 -6.79 -5.45
CA MET A 80 -5.33 -6.45 -4.06
C MET A 80 -4.78 -7.65 -3.29
N LYS A 81 -5.34 -8.85 -3.49
CA LYS A 81 -4.83 -10.08 -2.87
C LYS A 81 -3.38 -10.34 -3.27
N ARG A 82 -3.02 -10.12 -4.54
CA ARG A 82 -1.64 -10.26 -5.04
C ARG A 82 -0.71 -9.22 -4.44
N ALA A 83 -1.14 -7.95 -4.34
CA ALA A 83 -0.35 -6.90 -3.71
C ALA A 83 -0.04 -7.21 -2.24
N VAL A 84 -1.06 -7.63 -1.47
CA VAL A 84 -0.88 -8.05 -0.07
C VAL A 84 0.05 -9.26 0.03
N ALA A 85 -0.13 -10.26 -0.83
CA ALA A 85 0.73 -11.44 -0.84
C ALA A 85 2.19 -11.08 -1.16
N TYR A 86 2.42 -10.14 -2.09
CA TYR A 86 3.75 -9.64 -2.40
C TYR A 86 4.39 -8.95 -1.19
N ALA A 87 3.68 -7.99 -0.58
CA ALA A 87 4.18 -7.23 0.56
C ALA A 87 4.49 -8.15 1.76
N ARG A 88 3.65 -9.15 2.04
CA ARG A 88 3.89 -10.12 3.12
C ARG A 88 5.15 -10.96 2.91
N LYS A 89 5.52 -11.26 1.65
CA LYS A 89 6.75 -12.00 1.35
C LYS A 89 8.02 -11.21 1.64
N GLN A 90 7.93 -9.89 1.76
CA GLN A 90 9.08 -9.02 2.06
C GLN A 90 9.27 -8.79 3.57
N LEU A 91 8.47 -9.42 4.43
CA LEU A 91 8.63 -9.28 5.87
C LEU A 91 9.97 -9.88 6.31
N GLY A 92 10.78 -9.09 7.00
CA GLY A 92 12.13 -9.47 7.45
C GLY A 92 13.24 -9.03 6.50
N GLU A 93 12.91 -8.56 5.30
CA GLU A 93 13.88 -7.97 4.37
C GLU A 93 14.43 -6.63 4.92
N PRO A 94 15.69 -6.28 4.63
CA PRO A 94 16.35 -5.10 5.20
C PRO A 94 15.76 -3.79 4.72
N TYR A 95 15.75 -2.80 5.62
CA TYR A 95 15.38 -1.42 5.33
C TYR A 95 16.60 -0.61 4.84
N ASP A 96 16.47 0.11 3.72
CA ASP A 96 17.53 0.97 3.18
C ASP A 96 16.94 2.12 2.35
N ILE A 97 17.13 3.36 2.79
CA ILE A 97 16.62 4.55 2.10
C ILE A 97 17.43 4.94 0.85
N ALA A 98 18.71 4.52 0.77
CA ALA A 98 19.59 4.85 -0.36
C ALA A 98 19.42 3.88 -1.54
N THR A 99 18.57 2.86 -1.39
CA THR A 99 18.29 1.91 -2.45
C THR A 99 17.54 2.56 -3.61
N ASN A 100 17.77 2.07 -4.83
CA ASN A 100 17.04 2.54 -6.00
C ASN A 100 15.76 1.73 -6.22
N LYS A 101 14.86 2.25 -7.04
CA LYS A 101 13.56 1.63 -7.31
C LYS A 101 13.61 0.29 -8.06
N TRP A 102 14.77 -0.12 -8.58
CA TRP A 102 14.96 -1.41 -9.24
C TRP A 102 15.34 -2.52 -8.27
N ASN A 103 15.78 -2.17 -7.06
CA ASN A 103 16.12 -3.14 -6.02
C ASN A 103 14.87 -3.91 -5.56
N GLU A 104 15.06 -5.20 -5.28
CA GLU A 104 14.04 -6.13 -4.78
C GLU A 104 14.49 -6.89 -3.52
N SER A 105 15.63 -6.50 -2.95
CA SER A 105 16.27 -7.11 -1.75
C SER A 105 16.40 -6.14 -0.57
N LYS A 106 16.11 -4.85 -0.80
CA LYS A 106 16.14 -3.82 0.23
C LYS A 106 14.99 -2.84 0.00
N TRP A 107 14.40 -2.37 1.08
CA TRP A 107 13.14 -1.65 1.01
C TRP A 107 13.17 -0.33 1.78
N TYR A 108 12.45 0.66 1.28
CA TYR A 108 11.91 1.75 2.10
C TYR A 108 10.40 1.82 1.89
N CYS A 109 9.72 2.64 2.70
CA CYS A 109 8.27 2.67 2.81
C CYS A 109 7.55 2.78 1.46
N SER A 110 7.87 3.79 0.66
CA SER A 110 7.24 4.03 -0.64
C SER A 110 7.67 3.04 -1.73
N LEU A 111 8.89 2.47 -1.67
CA LEU A 111 9.35 1.46 -2.63
C LEU A 111 8.57 0.16 -2.50
N LEU A 112 8.37 -0.31 -1.26
CA LEU A 112 7.63 -1.55 -1.03
C LEU A 112 6.20 -1.45 -1.55
N ILE A 113 5.53 -0.33 -1.27
CA ILE A 113 4.18 -0.05 -1.77
C ILE A 113 4.17 0.01 -3.30
N TYR A 114 5.10 0.76 -3.91
CA TYR A 114 5.24 0.82 -5.37
C TYR A 114 5.40 -0.56 -6.02
N LYS A 115 6.33 -1.40 -5.51
CA LYS A 115 6.60 -2.74 -6.05
C LYS A 115 5.43 -3.70 -5.83
N SER A 116 4.72 -3.60 -4.70
CA SER A 116 3.52 -4.41 -4.43
C SER A 116 2.39 -4.21 -5.44
N TYR A 117 2.32 -3.05 -6.07
CA TYR A 117 1.34 -2.72 -7.10
C TYR A 117 1.93 -2.66 -8.51
N SER A 118 3.15 -3.16 -8.69
CA SER A 118 3.84 -3.13 -9.98
C SER A 118 3.16 -4.00 -11.04
N ARG A 119 3.65 -3.84 -12.28
CA ARG A 119 3.06 -4.45 -13.47
C ARG A 119 3.09 -5.98 -13.41
N THR A 120 4.12 -6.54 -12.78
CA THR A 120 4.30 -7.98 -12.60
C THR A 120 3.42 -8.55 -11.49
N VAL A 121 2.98 -7.73 -10.53
CA VAL A 121 2.15 -8.18 -9.40
C VAL A 121 0.66 -8.00 -9.69
N THR A 122 0.26 -6.81 -10.13
CA THR A 122 -1.17 -6.43 -10.26
C THR A 122 -1.56 -6.01 -11.68
N GLY A 123 -0.61 -5.90 -12.61
CA GLY A 123 -0.89 -5.45 -13.97
C GLY A 123 -1.02 -3.94 -14.13
N MET A 124 -0.63 -3.15 -13.13
CA MET A 124 -0.59 -1.69 -13.20
C MET A 124 0.75 -1.12 -12.71
N TYR A 125 0.95 0.19 -12.85
CA TYR A 125 1.99 0.91 -12.13
C TYR A 125 1.31 1.89 -11.18
N LEU A 126 1.73 1.89 -9.90
CA LEU A 126 1.21 2.82 -8.92
C LEU A 126 1.84 4.20 -9.07
N GLU A 127 3.11 4.30 -9.49
CA GLU A 127 3.63 5.55 -10.04
C GLU A 127 2.99 5.74 -11.42
N THR A 128 2.37 6.89 -11.66
CA THR A 128 1.90 7.22 -13.00
C THR A 128 2.33 8.63 -13.30
N TYR A 129 3.52 8.73 -13.87
CA TYR A 129 3.75 9.73 -14.88
C TYR A 129 3.63 8.99 -16.22
N GLY A 130 2.76 9.46 -17.10
CA GLY A 130 1.95 8.65 -18.00
C GLY A 130 2.63 7.92 -19.16
N ARG A 131 3.94 7.64 -19.13
CA ARG A 131 4.64 6.86 -20.17
C ARG A 131 5.76 6.02 -19.57
N SER A 132 6.10 4.92 -20.24
CA SER A 132 7.21 4.00 -19.93
C SER A 132 8.61 4.66 -19.86
N TYR A 133 8.70 5.98 -20.03
CA TYR A 133 9.92 6.80 -20.10
C TYR A 133 9.66 8.18 -19.48
N ASP A 134 8.98 8.24 -18.34
CA ASP A 134 8.86 9.52 -17.67
C ASP A 134 10.18 9.87 -16.97
N TYR A 135 10.92 10.79 -17.58
CA TYR A 135 12.18 11.35 -17.09
C TYR A 135 12.04 12.05 -15.74
N LYS A 136 10.81 12.31 -15.27
CA LYS A 136 10.52 12.82 -13.92
C LYS A 136 10.62 11.74 -12.84
N ALA A 137 10.43 10.48 -13.20
CA ALA A 137 10.49 9.38 -12.27
C ALA A 137 11.97 9.00 -12.05
N GLY A 138 12.64 9.73 -11.16
CA GLY A 138 14.04 9.53 -10.79
C GLY A 138 14.33 8.12 -10.24
N PRO A 139 15.56 7.87 -9.76
CA PRO A 139 15.98 6.54 -9.27
C PRO A 139 15.30 6.11 -7.97
N MET A 140 14.45 6.96 -7.38
CA MET A 140 13.70 6.71 -6.16
C MET A 140 12.21 6.91 -6.40
N VAL A 141 11.39 6.28 -5.57
CA VAL A 141 9.95 6.51 -5.47
C VAL A 141 9.71 7.16 -4.13
N THR A 142 9.40 8.43 -4.10
CA THR A 142 9.09 9.15 -2.87
C THR A 142 7.65 8.87 -2.41
N PRO A 143 7.33 9.08 -1.13
CA PRO A 143 5.92 9.07 -0.69
C PRO A 143 5.06 10.06 -1.46
N GLU A 144 5.62 11.23 -1.82
CA GLU A 144 4.94 12.26 -2.62
C GLU A 144 4.55 11.75 -4.02
N ASP A 145 5.40 10.95 -4.66
CA ASP A 145 5.08 10.32 -5.95
C ASP A 145 3.84 9.42 -5.85
N LEU A 146 3.66 8.74 -4.72
CA LEU A 146 2.49 7.91 -4.48
C LEU A 146 1.25 8.75 -4.19
N VAL A 147 1.37 9.84 -3.45
CA VAL A 147 0.26 10.76 -3.14
C VAL A 147 -0.25 11.44 -4.41
N ASN A 148 0.67 11.95 -5.23
CA ASN A 148 0.36 12.72 -6.44
C ASN A 148 0.04 11.85 -7.66
N SER A 149 0.15 10.52 -7.52
CA SER A 149 -0.15 9.61 -8.61
C SER A 149 -1.64 9.67 -8.98
N PRO A 150 -2.00 9.71 -10.28
CA PRO A 150 -3.39 9.58 -10.72
C PRO A 150 -3.98 8.18 -10.44
N ARG A 151 -3.14 7.24 -9.97
CA ARG A 151 -3.52 5.90 -9.53
C ARG A 151 -3.67 5.78 -8.02
N SER A 152 -3.54 6.89 -7.30
CA SER A 152 -3.85 6.98 -5.88
C SER A 152 -5.00 7.94 -5.69
N ARG A 153 -5.95 7.56 -4.83
CA ARG A 153 -7.06 8.43 -4.45
C ARG A 153 -7.25 8.40 -2.96
N VAL A 154 -7.56 9.54 -2.38
CA VAL A 154 -7.97 9.60 -0.98
C VAL A 154 -9.21 8.72 -0.78
N TYR A 155 -9.11 7.84 0.21
CA TYR A 155 -10.18 6.94 0.64
C TYR A 155 -10.84 7.44 1.91
N PHE A 156 -10.03 7.83 2.89
CA PHE A 156 -10.48 8.30 4.18
C PHE A 156 -9.51 9.36 4.69
N THR A 157 -10.02 10.42 5.31
CA THR A 157 -9.21 11.41 6.00
C THR A 157 -9.66 11.49 7.45
N TRP A 158 -8.68 11.62 8.33
CA TRP A 158 -8.88 11.93 9.73
C TRP A 158 -8.21 13.28 10.00
N LYS A 159 -8.93 14.19 10.65
CA LYS A 159 -8.41 15.48 11.08
C LYS A 159 -8.46 15.53 12.59
N LYS A 160 -7.40 16.07 13.20
CA LYS A 160 -7.40 16.37 14.63
C LYS A 160 -8.39 17.51 14.86
N GLU A 161 -9.38 17.27 15.70
CA GLU A 161 -10.28 18.33 16.17
C GLU A 161 -9.43 19.32 16.99
N THR A 162 -9.33 20.54 16.51
CA THR A 162 -8.67 21.67 17.17
C THR A 162 -9.59 22.35 18.16
#